data_AF-A3UI13-F1
#
_entry.id   AF-A3UI13-F1
#
_cell.length_a   1.000
_cell.length_b   1.000
_cell.length_c   1.000
_cell.angle_alpha   90.00
_cell.angle_beta   90.00
_cell.angle_gamma   90.00
#
_symmetry.space_group_name_H-M   'P 1'
#
loop_
_entity.id
_entity.type
_entity.pdbx_description
1 polymer ?
#
loop_
_entity_poly.entity_id
_entity_poly.type
_entity_poly.pdbx_seq_one_letter_code
_entity_poly.pdbx_strand_id
1 'polypeptide(L)'
;MMAAEGWRPINGKPGPGPQGVDGIFVRMGEAGFEARLIETKTNASRYAARQMSDAKLGEDLTRLYLTCGDPVLGKLYAGLYKGLAEGDAAIRKQLWRHHLARGVTEQVSLDRAGEAEGPVRLVQSHVFLEALAAGLDELDRGRRYWTGLYPS
;
A
#
# COMPACT_ATOMS: atom_id res chain seq x y z
N MET A 1 -8.21 10.16 2.07
CA MET A 1 -6.87 9.89 1.48
C MET A 1 -5.97 9.57 2.66
N MET A 2 -5.18 8.48 2.63
CA MET A 2 -4.40 8.02 3.80
C MET A 2 -3.58 9.15 4.45
N ALA A 3 -2.88 9.97 3.66
CA ALA A 3 -2.13 11.11 4.17
C ALA A 3 -2.99 12.14 4.93
N ALA A 4 -4.17 12.47 4.41
CA ALA A 4 -5.12 13.39 5.07
C ALA A 4 -5.70 12.80 6.37
N GLU A 5 -5.67 11.48 6.51
CA GLU A 5 -6.11 10.74 7.70
C GLU A 5 -4.95 10.47 8.68
N GLY A 6 -3.80 11.14 8.49
CA GLY A 6 -2.64 11.09 9.38
C GLY A 6 -1.74 9.87 9.17
N TRP A 7 -1.96 9.07 8.14
CA TRP A 7 -1.12 7.91 7.83
C TRP A 7 0.20 8.33 7.20
N ARG A 8 1.29 7.72 7.67
CA ARG A 8 2.64 7.88 7.14
C ARG A 8 3.04 6.63 6.36
N PRO A 9 3.45 6.75 5.09
CA PRO A 9 4.00 5.62 4.35
C PRO A 9 5.40 5.27 4.88
N ILE A 10 5.70 3.98 4.96
CA ILE A 10 7.06 3.47 5.15
C ILE A 10 7.40 2.51 4.01
N ASN A 11 8.70 2.25 3.80
CA ASN A 11 9.14 1.42 2.69
C ASN A 11 8.56 0.00 2.81
N GLY A 12 7.93 -0.49 1.74
CA GLY A 12 7.34 -1.83 1.64
C GLY A 12 8.13 -2.79 0.75
N LYS A 13 9.19 -2.32 0.07
CA LYS A 13 9.96 -3.11 -0.89
C LYS A 13 11.41 -3.26 -0.43
N PRO A 14 11.90 -4.48 -0.15
CA PRO A 14 13.25 -4.70 0.40
C PRO A 14 14.39 -4.48 -0.63
N GLY A 15 14.05 -4.30 -1.91
CA GLY A 15 14.99 -4.05 -2.99
C GLY A 15 14.29 -3.84 -4.34
N PRO A 16 15.04 -3.64 -5.43
CA PRO A 16 14.48 -3.52 -6.77
C PRO A 16 13.87 -4.86 -7.22
N GLY A 17 12.56 -4.88 -7.46
CA GLY A 17 11.86 -6.08 -7.96
C GLY A 17 10.41 -6.16 -7.48
N PRO A 18 9.69 -7.25 -7.84
CA PRO A 18 8.27 -7.40 -7.51
C PRO A 18 8.02 -7.86 -6.07
N GLN A 19 9.08 -8.06 -5.27
CA GLN A 19 8.99 -8.58 -3.91
C GLN A 19 8.63 -7.49 -2.91
N GLY A 20 7.88 -7.85 -1.86
CA GLY A 20 7.41 -6.92 -0.84
C GLY A 20 5.98 -6.42 -1.07
N VAL A 21 5.53 -5.55 -0.18
CA VAL A 21 4.17 -5.03 -0.09
C VAL A 21 4.07 -3.72 -0.87
N ASP A 22 3.01 -3.52 -1.64
CA ASP A 22 2.83 -2.29 -2.43
C ASP A 22 2.76 -1.03 -1.56
N GLY A 23 2.13 -1.11 -0.39
CA GLY A 23 2.15 -0.03 0.60
C GLY A 23 2.11 -0.52 2.03
N ILE A 24 2.95 0.07 2.88
CA ILE A 24 2.86 -0.05 4.33
C ILE A 24 2.62 1.35 4.88
N PHE A 25 1.52 1.51 5.60
CA PHE A 25 1.13 2.78 6.20
C PHE A 25 0.96 2.63 7.69
N VAL A 26 1.47 3.61 8.42
CA VAL A 26 1.47 3.60 9.88
C VAL A 26 0.95 4.92 10.44
N ARG A 27 0.29 4.87 11.59
CA ARG A 27 -0.09 6.08 12.34
C ARG A 27 -0.19 5.79 13.83
N MET A 28 -0.24 6.85 14.62
CA MET A 28 -0.73 6.77 16.00
C MET A 28 -2.25 6.91 15.98
N GLY A 29 -2.97 5.87 16.40
CA GLY A 29 -4.38 5.90 16.76
C GLY A 29 -4.58 6.17 18.25
N GLU A 30 -5.84 6.17 18.69
CA GLU A 30 -6.22 6.49 20.07
C GLU A 30 -5.72 5.45 21.08
N ALA A 31 -5.70 4.17 20.69
CA ALA A 31 -5.27 3.07 21.54
C ALA A 31 -3.79 2.69 21.36
N GLY A 32 -3.03 3.46 20.57
CA GLY A 32 -1.64 3.16 20.23
C GLY A 32 -1.40 3.16 18.72
N PHE A 33 -0.35 2.47 18.28
CA PHE A 33 0.03 2.42 16.88
C PHE A 33 -0.95 1.58 16.04
N GLU A 34 -1.25 2.03 14.82
CA GLU A 34 -2.01 1.28 13.82
C GLU A 34 -1.21 1.10 12.54
N ALA A 35 -1.44 -0.02 11.84
CA ALA A 35 -0.83 -0.30 10.54
C ALA A 35 -1.82 -0.79 9.49
N ARG A 36 -1.53 -0.45 8.24
CA ARG A 36 -2.18 -0.98 7.04
C ARG A 36 -1.13 -1.51 6.07
N LEU A 37 -1.23 -2.78 5.74
CA LEU A 37 -0.44 -3.41 4.68
C LEU A 37 -1.38 -3.58 3.49
N ILE A 38 -1.04 -2.94 2.37
CA ILE A 38 -1.91 -2.79 1.22
C ILE A 38 -1.26 -3.41 -0.01
N GLU A 39 -1.98 -4.33 -0.65
CA GLU A 39 -1.70 -4.78 -2.01
C GLU A 39 -2.58 -4.00 -2.97
N THR A 40 -2.02 -3.54 -4.10
CA THR A 40 -2.75 -2.76 -5.09
C THR A 40 -2.91 -3.53 -6.40
N LYS A 41 -4.10 -3.45 -6.99
CA LYS A 41 -4.40 -3.96 -8.32
C LYS A 41 -5.19 -2.95 -9.13
N THR A 42 -5.03 -3.00 -10.43
CA THR A 42 -5.76 -2.15 -11.37
C THR A 42 -6.70 -3.00 -12.21
N ASN A 43 -7.95 -2.56 -12.36
CA ASN A 43 -9.00 -3.22 -13.14
C ASN A 43 -9.09 -4.73 -12.79
N ALA A 44 -9.06 -5.61 -13.79
CA ALA A 44 -9.16 -7.06 -13.65
C ALA A 44 -7.80 -7.77 -13.39
N SER A 45 -6.73 -7.05 -13.05
CA SER A 45 -5.44 -7.68 -12.75
C SER A 45 -5.58 -8.72 -11.65
N ARG A 46 -4.99 -9.90 -11.89
CA ARG A 46 -5.05 -11.03 -10.96
C ARG A 46 -4.39 -10.67 -9.63
N TYR A 47 -5.04 -11.08 -8.55
CA TYR A 47 -4.51 -11.03 -7.20
C TYR A 47 -4.18 -12.46 -6.77
N ALA A 48 -3.03 -12.67 -6.13
CA ALA A 48 -2.66 -13.96 -5.56
C ALA A 48 -2.63 -13.84 -4.04
N ALA A 49 -3.60 -14.47 -3.35
CA ALA A 49 -3.77 -14.39 -1.90
C ALA A 49 -2.49 -14.67 -1.11
N ARG A 50 -1.69 -15.64 -1.58
CA ARG A 50 -0.38 -15.98 -1.00
C ARG A 50 0.58 -14.79 -0.85
N GLN A 51 0.41 -13.71 -1.61
CA GLN A 51 1.24 -12.51 -1.51
C GLN A 51 0.98 -11.72 -0.22
N MET A 52 -0.23 -11.82 0.33
CA MET A 52 -0.66 -11.13 1.55
C MET A 52 -0.93 -12.11 2.71
N SER A 53 -0.45 -13.35 2.62
CA SER A 53 -0.49 -14.27 3.75
C SER A 53 0.45 -13.78 4.86
N ASP A 54 0.12 -14.08 6.12
CA ASP A 54 0.96 -13.66 7.26
C ASP A 54 2.39 -14.20 7.14
N ALA A 55 2.53 -15.45 6.67
CA ALA A 55 3.84 -16.07 6.44
C ALA A 55 4.66 -15.27 5.42
N LYS A 56 4.07 -14.92 4.27
CA LYS A 56 4.77 -14.21 3.20
C LYS A 56 5.12 -12.77 3.61
N LEU A 57 4.22 -12.10 4.31
CA LEU A 57 4.44 -10.77 4.84
C LEU A 57 5.49 -10.77 5.95
N GLY A 58 5.53 -11.80 6.78
CA GLY A 58 6.58 -12.01 7.78
C GLY A 58 7.97 -12.13 7.15
N GLU A 59 8.09 -12.89 6.06
CA GLU A 59 9.33 -12.96 5.27
C GLU A 59 9.73 -11.58 4.70
N ASP A 60 8.79 -10.83 4.14
CA ASP A 60 9.07 -9.50 3.57
C ASP A 60 9.48 -8.49 4.64
N LEU A 61 8.80 -8.48 5.80
CA LEU A 61 9.14 -7.63 6.94
C LEU A 61 10.51 -7.97 7.52
N THR A 62 10.87 -9.25 7.56
CA THR A 62 12.21 -9.71 7.96
C THR A 62 13.27 -9.21 6.99
N ARG A 63 13.02 -9.32 5.68
CA ARG A 63 13.95 -8.78 4.66
C ARG A 63 14.11 -7.28 4.79
N LEU A 64 13.01 -6.54 4.94
CA LEU A 64 13.02 -5.09 5.16
C LEU A 64 13.81 -4.69 6.40
N TYR A 65 13.60 -5.40 7.51
CA TYR A 65 14.39 -5.22 8.74
C TYR A 65 15.89 -5.37 8.48
N LEU A 66 16.30 -6.43 7.79
CA LEU A 66 17.70 -6.73 7.52
C LEU A 66 18.35 -5.75 6.52
N THR A 67 17.59 -5.16 5.59
CA THR A 67 18.14 -4.30 4.52
C THR A 67 17.97 -2.80 4.74
N CYS A 68 17.10 -2.36 5.66
CA CYS A 68 16.75 -0.93 5.77
C CYS A 68 17.88 -0.02 6.29
N GLY A 69 18.86 -0.56 7.04
CA GLY A 69 19.99 0.19 7.60
C GLY A 69 19.63 1.25 8.67
N ASP A 70 18.36 1.60 8.83
CA ASP A 70 17.84 2.57 9.81
C ASP A 70 17.33 1.84 11.07
N PRO A 71 17.95 2.05 12.26
CA PRO A 71 17.53 1.39 13.49
C PRO A 71 16.11 1.72 13.96
N VAL A 72 15.60 2.92 13.68
CA VAL A 72 14.24 3.33 14.06
C VAL A 72 13.23 2.61 13.17
N LEU A 73 13.48 2.60 11.86
CA LEU A 73 12.65 1.89 10.90
C LEU A 73 12.69 0.38 11.12
N GLY A 74 13.85 -0.16 11.51
CA GLY A 74 14.00 -1.56 11.91
C GLY A 74 13.08 -1.94 13.09
N LYS A 75 12.95 -1.08 14.11
CA LYS A 75 12.01 -1.32 15.22
C LYS A 75 10.55 -1.37 14.75
N LEU A 76 10.18 -0.54 13.77
CA LEU A 76 8.84 -0.57 13.19
C LEU A 76 8.59 -1.90 12.46
N TYR A 77 9.52 -2.37 11.63
CA TYR A 77 9.36 -3.66 10.95
C TYR A 77 9.29 -4.84 11.92
N ALA A 78 10.11 -4.85 12.96
CA ALA A 78 10.07 -5.87 14.00
C ALA A 78 8.73 -5.85 14.77
N GLY A 79 8.21 -4.66 15.10
CA GLY A 79 6.91 -4.49 15.72
C GLY A 79 5.76 -4.98 14.83
N LEU A 80 5.80 -4.66 13.54
CA LEU A 80 4.83 -5.14 12.56
C LEU A 80 4.87 -6.66 12.42
N TYR A 81 6.06 -7.26 12.36
CA TYR A 81 6.23 -8.71 12.31
C TYR A 81 5.60 -9.38 13.53
N LYS A 82 5.90 -8.87 14.73
CA LYS A 82 5.37 -9.41 15.97
C LYS A 82 3.84 -9.29 16.03
N GLY A 83 3.29 -8.10 15.77
CA GLY A 83 1.85 -7.89 15.80
C GLY A 83 1.11 -8.74 14.76
N LEU A 84 1.71 -8.95 13.58
CA LEU A 84 1.14 -9.84 12.56
C LEU A 84 1.10 -11.29 13.04
N ALA A 85 2.20 -11.79 13.62
CA ALA A 85 2.29 -13.14 14.16
C ALA A 85 1.30 -13.38 15.33
N GLU A 86 1.05 -12.36 16.14
CA GLU A 86 0.11 -12.40 17.26
C GLU A 86 -1.36 -12.19 16.83
N GLY A 87 -1.60 -11.72 15.60
CA GLY A 87 -2.94 -11.38 15.10
C GLY A 87 -3.52 -10.12 15.71
N ASP A 88 -2.68 -9.10 15.94
CA ASP A 88 -3.07 -7.82 16.50
C ASP A 88 -4.05 -7.08 15.58
N ALA A 89 -5.22 -6.73 16.12
CA ALA A 89 -6.29 -6.03 15.39
C ALA A 89 -5.91 -4.62 14.90
N ALA A 90 -4.85 -4.03 15.45
CA ALA A 90 -4.29 -2.76 15.00
C ALA A 90 -3.56 -2.87 13.65
N ILE A 91 -3.12 -4.08 13.28
CA ILE A 91 -2.47 -4.36 11.99
C ILE A 91 -3.51 -4.99 11.07
N ARG A 92 -3.87 -4.27 10.00
CA ARG A 92 -4.82 -4.80 9.00
C ARG A 92 -4.19 -4.91 7.63
N LYS A 93 -4.58 -5.97 6.92
CA LYS A 93 -4.20 -6.23 5.55
C LYS A 93 -5.36 -5.90 4.63
N GLN A 94 -5.06 -5.28 3.50
CA GLN A 94 -6.10 -4.89 2.54
C GLN A 94 -5.66 -5.12 1.11
N LEU A 95 -6.62 -5.49 0.26
CA LEU A 95 -6.51 -5.43 -1.19
C LEU A 95 -7.24 -4.19 -1.68
N TRP A 96 -6.53 -3.33 -2.41
CA TRP A 96 -7.09 -2.17 -3.06
C TRP A 96 -7.14 -2.40 -4.56
N ARG A 97 -8.35 -2.41 -5.13
CA ARG A 97 -8.56 -2.57 -6.56
C ARG A 97 -9.10 -1.27 -7.16
N HIS A 98 -8.27 -0.64 -7.99
CA HIS A 98 -8.63 0.58 -8.70
C HIS A 98 -9.34 0.25 -10.01
N HIS A 99 -10.59 0.65 -10.13
CA HIS A 99 -11.40 0.54 -11.35
C HIS A 99 -11.35 1.87 -12.09
N LEU A 100 -10.39 2.02 -13.00
CA LEU A 100 -10.09 3.32 -13.63
C LEU A 100 -11.27 3.85 -14.45
N ALA A 101 -11.95 2.97 -15.21
CA ALA A 101 -13.11 3.35 -16.03
C ALA A 101 -14.30 3.86 -15.21
N ARG A 102 -14.40 3.46 -13.94
CA ARG A 102 -15.49 3.84 -13.03
C ARG A 102 -15.08 4.90 -12.03
N GLY A 103 -13.79 5.23 -11.94
CA GLY A 103 -13.25 6.15 -10.94
C GLY A 103 -13.54 5.71 -9.51
N VAL A 104 -13.44 4.40 -9.21
CA VAL A 104 -13.63 3.87 -7.85
C VAL A 104 -12.50 2.95 -7.43
N THR A 105 -12.22 2.92 -6.13
CA THR A 105 -11.34 1.95 -5.49
C THR A 105 -12.18 1.04 -4.61
N GLU A 106 -12.14 -0.26 -4.88
CA GLU A 106 -12.61 -1.29 -3.96
C GLU A 106 -11.53 -1.54 -2.91
N GLN A 107 -11.89 -1.51 -1.64
CA GLN A 107 -11.04 -1.87 -0.52
C GLN A 107 -11.64 -3.11 0.14
N VAL A 108 -10.84 -4.17 0.20
CA VAL A 108 -11.21 -5.46 0.78
C VAL A 108 -10.26 -5.74 1.93
N SER A 109 -10.78 -6.05 3.12
CA SER A 109 -9.94 -6.55 4.21
C SER A 109 -9.50 -7.98 3.91
N LEU A 110 -8.33 -8.38 4.42
CA LEU A 110 -7.77 -9.70 4.15
C LEU A 110 -7.52 -10.46 5.45
N ASP A 111 -7.88 -11.74 5.45
CA ASP A 111 -7.62 -12.67 6.56
C ASP A 111 -6.13 -13.08 6.63
N ARG A 112 -5.77 -13.98 7.56
CA ARG A 112 -4.40 -14.50 7.73
C ARG A 112 -3.82 -15.20 6.50
N ALA A 113 -4.64 -15.86 5.69
CA ALA A 113 -4.21 -16.49 4.44
C ALA A 113 -4.05 -15.49 3.28
N GLY A 114 -4.51 -14.26 3.47
CA GLY A 114 -4.54 -13.22 2.44
C GLY A 114 -5.81 -13.31 1.58
N GLU A 115 -6.82 -14.05 2.00
CA GLU A 115 -8.12 -14.14 1.33
C GLU A 115 -9.03 -13.00 1.77
N ALA A 116 -10.02 -12.69 0.94
CA ALA A 116 -10.98 -11.62 1.23
C ALA A 116 -11.80 -11.94 2.50
N GLU A 117 -11.82 -10.99 3.44
CA GLU A 117 -12.57 -11.07 4.68
C GLU A 117 -13.58 -9.93 4.77
N GLY A 118 -14.86 -10.29 4.89
CA GLY A 118 -15.94 -9.33 5.10
C GLY A 118 -16.34 -8.52 3.85
N PRO A 119 -17.08 -7.42 4.04
CA PRO A 119 -17.67 -6.66 2.94
C PRO A 119 -16.64 -5.84 2.17
N VAL A 120 -16.88 -5.68 0.86
CA VAL A 120 -16.10 -4.77 0.00
C VAL A 120 -16.55 -3.33 0.27
N ARG A 121 -15.60 -2.45 0.60
CA ARG A 121 -15.84 -1.01 0.71
C ARG A 121 -15.52 -0.32 -0.61
N LEU A 122 -16.48 0.41 -1.15
CA LEU A 122 -16.26 1.26 -2.33
C LEU A 122 -15.89 2.68 -1.89
N VAL A 123 -14.74 3.16 -2.37
CA VAL A 123 -14.28 4.53 -2.16
C VAL A 123 -14.23 5.22 -3.52
N GLN A 124 -14.90 6.36 -3.61
CA GLN A 124 -14.88 7.16 -4.82
C GLN A 124 -13.46 7.70 -5.07
N SER A 125 -12.91 7.44 -6.24
CA SER A 125 -11.63 7.96 -6.70
C SER A 125 -11.77 9.26 -7.47
N HIS A 126 -12.98 9.85 -7.59
CA HIS A 126 -13.18 11.11 -8.34
C HIS A 126 -12.25 12.22 -7.85
N VAL A 127 -11.98 12.34 -6.55
CA VAL A 127 -11.01 13.32 -6.02
C VAL A 127 -9.58 13.06 -6.53
N PHE A 128 -9.19 11.80 -6.68
CA PHE A 128 -7.91 11.44 -7.29
C PHE A 128 -7.90 11.73 -8.80
N LEU A 129 -9.00 11.43 -9.50
CA LEU A 129 -9.15 11.73 -10.93
C LEU A 129 -9.22 13.24 -11.21
N GLU A 130 -9.85 14.02 -10.34
CA GLU A 130 -9.90 15.48 -10.39
C GLU A 130 -8.51 16.07 -10.11
N ALA A 131 -7.78 15.57 -9.11
CA ALA A 131 -6.41 15.98 -8.86
C ALA A 131 -5.47 15.60 -10.02
N LEU A 132 -5.66 14.42 -10.61
CA LEU A 132 -4.91 13.98 -11.79
C LEU A 132 -5.25 14.84 -13.01
N ALA A 133 -6.52 15.13 -13.25
CA ALA A 133 -6.97 15.99 -14.34
C ALA A 133 -6.49 17.43 -14.17
N ALA A 134 -6.52 17.98 -12.95
CA ALA A 134 -5.98 19.31 -12.65
C ALA A 134 -4.46 19.36 -12.87
N GLY A 135 -3.73 18.33 -12.43
CA GLY A 135 -2.29 18.23 -12.66
C GLY A 135 -1.93 18.07 -14.14
N LEU A 136 -2.72 17.30 -14.90
CA LEU A 136 -2.57 17.18 -16.36
C LEU A 136 -2.84 18.51 -17.05
N ASP A 137 -3.93 19.20 -16.72
CA ASP A 137 -4.27 20.51 -17.29
C ASP A 137 -3.17 21.56 -16.98
N GLU A 138 -2.56 21.50 -15.79
CA GLU A 138 -1.41 22.36 -15.45
C GLU A 138 -0.15 22.03 -16.29
N LEU A 139 0.14 20.74 -16.51
CA LEU A 139 1.22 20.31 -17.40
C LEU A 139 0.95 20.73 -18.86
N ASP A 140 -0.28 20.58 -19.33
CA ASP A 140 -0.74 20.90 -20.69
C ASP A 140 -0.64 22.41 -20.95
N ARG A 141 -1.15 23.24 -20.03
CA ARG A 141 -1.01 24.71 -20.08
C ARG A 141 0.45 25.14 -20.07
N GLY A 142 1.30 24.43 -19.34
CA GLY A 142 2.73 24.68 -19.29
C GLY A 142 3.52 24.14 -20.49
N ARG A 143 2.89 23.33 -21.36
CA ARG A 143 3.57 22.47 -22.37
C ARG A 143 4.73 21.67 -21.78
N ARG A 144 4.65 21.31 -20.50
CA ARG A 144 5.70 20.60 -19.76
C ARG A 144 5.52 19.11 -19.92
N TYR A 145 5.54 18.65 -21.16
CA TYR A 145 5.63 17.22 -21.43
C TYR A 145 7.11 16.83 -21.44
N TRP A 146 7.44 15.69 -20.86
CA TRP A 146 8.79 15.15 -20.93
C TRP A 146 9.19 14.94 -22.39
N THR A 147 10.25 15.61 -22.85
CA THR A 147 10.79 15.52 -24.23
C THR A 147 11.98 14.56 -24.34
N GLY A 148 12.16 13.65 -23.38
CA GLY A 148 13.39 12.87 -23.24
C GLY A 148 13.63 11.93 -24.42
N LEU A 149 14.74 12.18 -25.11
CA LEU A 149 15.35 11.27 -26.08
C LEU A 149 15.77 9.97 -25.38
N TYR A 150 15.43 8.83 -25.96
CA TYR A 150 16.00 7.55 -25.55
C TYR A 150 17.52 7.58 -25.78
N PRO A 151 18.36 7.23 -24.79
CA PRO A 151 19.75 6.90 -25.09
C PRO A 151 19.77 5.62 -25.93
N SER A 152 20.40 5.72 -27.11
CA SER A 152 20.67 4.63 -28.04
C SER A 152 21.57 3.56 -27.44
#